data_AF-A0A7S0WNY6-F1
#
_entry.id   AF-A0A7S0WNY6-F1
#
_cell.length_a   1.000
_cell.length_b   1.000
_cell.length_c   1.000
_cell.angle_alpha   90.00
_cell.angle_beta   90.00
_cell.angle_gamma   90.00
#
_symmetry.space_group_name_H-M   'P 1'
#
loop_
_entity.id
_entity.type
_entity.pdbx_description
1 polymer ?
#
loop_
_entity_poly.entity_id
_entity_poly.type
_entity_poly.pdbx_seq_one_letter_code
_entity_poly.pdbx_strand_id
1 'polypeptide(L)'
;STPKAAAGSDEPAEPEASSMEVDSEAAAAAADKAQTDNKPSTSGRCRYTQLPRLIKQQGATAAELTALNIDKSSLLQQVLNTTYGGKLEGLLGELQFAFIAFVYGQSLDSYAQWKALLVLLLRCEDALLHAHQAVFVKVMHAVRAQLEATLGAPTPAGAPGGGGCEQGGGMLLGGASPFGESLVEELLPDSFLRRSFGYFFNTLVENGPQVGADLFREAGALKTLLRTRLGWQYDIDVIC
;
A
#
# COMPACT_ATOMS: atom_id res chain seq x y z
N SER A 1 26.57 -41.13 -69.02
CA SER A 1 25.41 -41.96 -68.65
C SER A 1 25.32 -42.08 -67.14
N THR A 2 24.10 -42.10 -66.60
CA THR A 2 23.74 -42.40 -65.20
C THR A 2 23.33 -43.89 -65.07
N PRO A 3 23.03 -44.42 -63.85
CA PRO A 3 23.42 -44.04 -62.49
C PRO A 3 24.18 -45.25 -61.84
N LYS A 4 24.12 -45.71 -60.56
CA LYS A 4 23.46 -45.30 -59.30
C LYS A 4 24.15 -46.00 -58.09
N ALA A 5 24.26 -45.29 -56.96
CA ALA A 5 24.14 -45.79 -55.56
C ALA A 5 25.07 -46.91 -55.00
N ALA A 6 25.25 -47.05 -53.68
CA ALA A 6 25.14 -46.12 -52.52
C ALA A 6 25.62 -46.82 -51.23
N ALA A 7 25.62 -46.06 -50.12
CA ALA A 7 25.72 -46.48 -48.72
C ALA A 7 27.12 -46.87 -48.20
N GLY A 8 27.55 -46.14 -47.17
CA GLY A 8 28.56 -46.53 -46.20
C GLY A 8 28.07 -46.13 -44.79
N SER A 9 28.79 -46.59 -43.77
CA SER A 9 28.67 -46.19 -42.36
C SER A 9 30.08 -46.11 -41.78
N ASP A 10 30.33 -45.21 -40.84
CA ASP A 10 31.68 -44.66 -40.59
C ASP A 10 32.11 -44.78 -39.11
N GLU A 11 33.26 -45.42 -38.89
CA GLU A 11 34.12 -45.49 -37.70
C GLU A 11 35.45 -46.14 -38.21
N PRO A 12 36.67 -45.86 -37.67
CA PRO A 12 36.96 -45.81 -36.22
C PRO A 12 38.14 -44.90 -35.76
N ALA A 13 38.57 -45.11 -34.50
CA ALA A 13 39.97 -45.09 -34.02
C ALA A 13 40.67 -43.80 -33.51
N GLU A 14 41.71 -44.06 -32.71
CA GLU A 14 42.61 -43.19 -31.91
C GLU A 14 43.95 -42.94 -32.70
N PRO A 15 45.15 -42.58 -32.14
CA PRO A 15 45.55 -42.06 -30.81
C PRO A 15 46.64 -40.93 -30.80
N GLU A 16 47.10 -40.55 -29.59
CA GLU A 16 48.49 -40.21 -29.14
C GLU A 16 49.38 -39.05 -29.74
N ALA A 17 49.84 -38.19 -28.81
CA ALA A 17 51.24 -37.71 -28.59
C ALA A 17 51.86 -36.42 -29.24
N SER A 18 52.62 -35.71 -28.38
CA SER A 18 53.68 -34.69 -28.60
C SER A 18 53.35 -33.30 -29.21
N SER A 19 53.99 -32.18 -28.82
CA SER A 19 54.89 -31.89 -27.67
C SER A 19 55.23 -30.38 -27.52
N MET A 20 55.63 -29.98 -26.31
CA MET A 20 56.34 -28.71 -25.93
C MET A 20 55.56 -27.39 -25.86
N GLU A 21 56.07 -26.49 -25.02
CA GLU A 21 55.39 -25.30 -24.46
C GLU A 21 56.02 -23.99 -24.95
N VAL A 22 55.22 -22.91 -25.04
CA VAL A 22 55.71 -21.51 -24.92
C VAL A 22 54.63 -20.54 -24.41
N ASP A 23 55.07 -19.53 -23.66
CA ASP A 23 54.50 -18.17 -23.53
C ASP A 23 53.08 -17.97 -22.95
N SER A 24 52.93 -18.33 -21.67
CA SER A 24 52.95 -17.39 -20.52
C SER A 24 52.11 -16.06 -20.52
N GLU A 25 51.40 -15.63 -21.56
CA GLU A 25 50.77 -14.28 -21.58
C GLU A 25 49.25 -14.22 -21.85
N ALA A 26 48.53 -15.33 -21.59
CA ALA A 26 47.05 -15.36 -21.67
C ALA A 26 46.32 -15.33 -20.30
N ALA A 27 47.01 -15.65 -19.20
CA ALA A 27 46.38 -15.87 -17.89
C ALA A 27 45.85 -14.59 -17.21
N ALA A 28 46.36 -13.40 -17.59
CA ALA A 28 45.99 -12.13 -16.96
C ALA A 28 44.61 -11.58 -17.38
N ALA A 29 44.05 -12.05 -18.51
CA ALA A 29 42.84 -11.46 -19.11
C ALA A 29 41.52 -12.14 -18.72
N ALA A 30 41.57 -13.28 -18.02
CA ALA A 30 40.39 -14.10 -17.69
C ALA A 30 39.98 -14.07 -16.20
N ALA A 31 40.83 -13.53 -15.32
CA ALA A 31 40.58 -13.50 -13.87
C ALA A 31 39.75 -12.29 -13.40
N ASP A 32 39.77 -11.17 -14.12
CA ASP A 32 39.08 -9.92 -13.74
C ASP A 32 37.66 -9.80 -14.32
N LYS A 33 36.86 -10.87 -14.22
CA LYS A 33 35.43 -10.79 -14.54
C LYS A 33 34.50 -11.64 -13.67
N ALA A 34 34.93 -11.84 -12.42
CA ALA A 34 34.09 -12.33 -11.32
C ALA A 34 33.71 -11.21 -10.32
N GLN A 35 33.74 -9.95 -10.76
CA GLN A 35 33.12 -8.83 -10.05
C GLN A 35 31.61 -9.09 -9.96
N THR A 36 31.16 -9.69 -8.86
CA THR A 36 29.76 -10.04 -8.66
C THR A 36 28.94 -8.76 -8.55
N ASP A 37 28.07 -8.56 -9.54
CA ASP A 37 27.21 -7.40 -9.67
C ASP A 37 26.09 -7.49 -8.60
N ASN A 38 26.46 -7.25 -7.34
CA ASN A 38 25.61 -7.38 -6.15
C ASN A 38 24.62 -6.21 -6.04
N LYS A 39 23.89 -5.97 -7.12
CA LYS A 39 22.68 -5.14 -7.14
C LYS A 39 21.66 -5.80 -6.22
N PRO A 40 21.19 -5.13 -5.16
CA PRO A 40 20.25 -5.72 -4.22
C PRO A 40 18.98 -6.12 -4.96
N SER A 41 18.70 -7.43 -4.97
CA SER A 41 17.64 -8.00 -5.80
C SER A 41 16.31 -7.25 -5.63
N THR A 42 15.58 -7.06 -6.73
CA THR A 42 14.26 -6.36 -6.69
C THR A 42 13.09 -7.32 -6.51
N SER A 43 13.37 -8.62 -6.38
CA SER A 43 12.49 -9.66 -5.85
C SER A 43 12.12 -9.38 -4.40
N GLY A 44 10.91 -9.78 -3.99
CA GLY A 44 10.40 -9.62 -2.62
C GLY A 44 9.93 -8.21 -2.24
N ARG A 45 10.36 -7.14 -2.93
CA ARG A 45 9.91 -5.77 -2.63
C ARG A 45 8.61 -5.42 -3.35
N CYS A 46 7.64 -4.92 -2.59
CA CYS A 46 6.42 -4.30 -3.11
C CYS A 46 6.78 -3.04 -3.92
N ARG A 47 6.11 -2.84 -5.07
CA ARG A 47 6.28 -1.67 -5.92
C ARG A 47 5.05 -0.78 -5.80
N TYR A 48 5.16 0.30 -5.04
CA TYR A 48 4.08 1.24 -4.78
C TYR A 48 4.15 2.50 -5.64
N THR A 49 2.98 3.06 -5.94
CA THR A 49 2.82 4.33 -6.65
C THR A 49 3.48 5.46 -5.86
N GLN A 50 4.41 6.18 -6.49
CA GLN A 50 5.13 7.27 -5.83
C GLN A 50 4.22 8.51 -5.74
N LEU A 51 3.75 8.83 -4.52
CA LEU A 51 2.84 9.95 -4.27
C LEU A 51 3.60 11.26 -3.96
N PRO A 52 3.45 12.33 -4.76
CA PRO A 52 4.03 13.63 -4.46
C PRO A 52 3.48 14.23 -3.15
N ARG A 53 4.36 14.40 -2.14
CA ARG A 53 3.96 14.93 -0.82
C ARG A 53 3.45 16.38 -0.83
N LEU A 54 3.95 17.20 -1.76
CA LEU A 54 3.59 18.61 -1.91
C LEU A 54 3.52 18.97 -3.40
N ILE A 55 2.43 19.60 -3.83
CA ILE A 55 2.35 20.17 -5.18
C ILE A 55 3.22 21.44 -5.21
N LYS A 56 4.15 21.51 -6.16
CA LYS A 56 4.96 22.68 -6.46
C LYS A 56 4.80 23.03 -7.94
N GLN A 57 4.05 24.10 -8.23
CA GLN A 57 3.93 24.66 -9.57
C GLN A 57 4.77 25.94 -9.67
N GLN A 58 5.51 26.11 -10.75
CA GLN A 58 6.24 27.34 -11.03
C GLN A 58 5.27 28.41 -11.53
N GLY A 59 5.40 29.65 -11.03
CA GLY A 59 4.53 30.77 -11.39
C GLY A 59 3.21 30.87 -10.61
N ALA A 60 2.78 29.81 -9.90
CA ALA A 60 1.61 29.87 -9.03
C ALA A 60 1.88 30.72 -7.77
N THR A 61 0.88 31.48 -7.33
CA THR A 61 0.95 32.30 -6.11
C THR A 61 0.93 31.45 -4.85
N ALA A 62 1.33 32.04 -3.72
CA ALA A 62 1.26 31.36 -2.41
C ALA A 62 -0.17 30.93 -2.03
N ALA A 63 -1.20 31.66 -2.46
CA ALA A 63 -2.59 31.30 -2.22
C ALA A 63 -3.02 30.08 -3.04
N GLU A 64 -2.73 30.06 -4.35
CA GLU A 64 -3.02 28.93 -5.24
C GLU A 64 -2.25 27.67 -4.83
N LEU A 65 -0.96 27.81 -4.51
CA LEU A 65 -0.16 26.71 -3.96
C LEU A 65 -0.69 26.18 -2.62
N THR A 66 -1.33 27.04 -1.81
CA THR A 66 -1.98 26.61 -0.57
C THR A 66 -3.27 25.84 -0.86
N ALA A 67 -4.15 26.37 -1.72
CA ALA A 67 -5.39 25.70 -2.13
C ALA A 67 -5.13 24.31 -2.74
N LEU A 68 -4.18 24.22 -3.68
CA LEU A 68 -3.69 22.97 -4.30
C LEU A 68 -3.02 21.99 -3.32
N ASN A 69 -2.77 22.40 -2.08
CA ASN A 69 -2.27 21.51 -1.04
C ASN A 69 -3.28 21.28 0.11
N ILE A 70 -4.44 21.95 0.10
CA ILE A 70 -5.61 21.67 0.96
C ILE A 70 -6.50 20.62 0.30
N ASP A 71 -6.89 20.84 -0.96
CA ASP A 71 -7.55 19.84 -1.81
C ASP A 71 -6.52 19.16 -2.71
N LYS A 72 -6.50 17.84 -2.70
CA LYS A 72 -5.59 16.98 -3.47
C LYS A 72 -6.25 16.38 -4.71
N SER A 73 -7.47 16.78 -5.06
CA SER A 73 -8.20 16.29 -6.24
C SER A 73 -7.39 16.40 -7.54
N SER A 74 -6.67 17.52 -7.74
CA SER A 74 -5.77 17.71 -8.90
C SER A 74 -4.59 16.73 -8.91
N LEU A 75 -3.99 16.46 -7.74
CA LEU A 75 -2.94 15.47 -7.57
C LEU A 75 -3.46 14.05 -7.82
N LEU A 76 -4.66 13.74 -7.36
CA LEU A 76 -5.32 12.46 -7.61
C LEU A 76 -5.50 12.25 -9.12
N GLN A 77 -6.05 13.22 -9.86
CA GLN A 77 -6.17 13.10 -11.31
C GLN A 77 -4.81 12.90 -12.00
N GLN A 78 -3.75 13.60 -11.56
CA GLN A 78 -2.40 13.40 -12.11
C GLN A 78 -1.89 11.97 -11.89
N VAL A 79 -2.07 11.42 -10.69
CA VAL A 79 -1.68 10.04 -10.34
C VAL A 79 -2.50 9.02 -11.12
N LEU A 80 -3.83 9.20 -11.23
CA LEU A 80 -4.70 8.30 -11.99
C LEU A 80 -4.33 8.28 -13.48
N ASN A 81 -4.08 9.44 -14.08
CA ASN A 81 -3.74 9.54 -15.50
C ASN A 81 -2.34 8.98 -15.81
N THR A 82 -1.39 9.09 -14.87
CA THR A 82 -0.01 8.62 -15.06
C THR A 82 0.14 7.11 -14.82
N THR A 83 -0.56 6.55 -13.82
CA THR A 83 -0.30 5.19 -13.32
C THR A 83 -1.47 4.22 -13.53
N TYR A 84 -2.71 4.71 -13.59
CA TYR A 84 -3.93 3.87 -13.53
C TYR A 84 -4.87 4.01 -14.75
N GLY A 85 -4.44 4.71 -15.80
CA GLY A 85 -5.26 4.96 -16.99
C GLY A 85 -6.58 5.67 -16.68
N GLY A 86 -6.56 6.59 -15.70
CA GLY A 86 -7.72 7.37 -15.25
C GLY A 86 -8.67 6.66 -14.26
N LYS A 87 -8.41 5.40 -13.88
CA LYS A 87 -9.37 4.57 -13.10
C LYS A 87 -9.05 4.53 -11.61
N LEU A 88 -9.93 5.07 -10.77
CA LEU A 88 -9.75 5.10 -9.31
C LEU A 88 -9.79 3.70 -8.67
N GLU A 89 -10.42 2.71 -9.30
CA GLU A 89 -10.39 1.30 -8.87
C GLU A 89 -8.97 0.73 -8.74
N GLY A 90 -8.02 1.18 -9.58
CA GLY A 90 -6.63 0.70 -9.48
C GLY A 90 -5.95 1.18 -8.21
N LEU A 91 -6.19 2.44 -7.82
CA LEU A 91 -5.68 3.04 -6.58
C LEU A 91 -6.32 2.40 -5.33
N LEU A 92 -7.61 2.04 -5.41
CA LEU A 92 -8.29 1.24 -4.38
C LEU A 92 -7.65 -0.16 -4.26
N GLY A 93 -7.26 -0.78 -5.38
CA GLY A 93 -6.49 -2.02 -5.39
C GLY A 93 -5.14 -1.89 -4.69
N GLU A 94 -4.38 -0.82 -4.95
CA GLU A 94 -3.12 -0.56 -4.24
C GLU A 94 -3.34 -0.29 -2.75
N LEU A 95 -4.40 0.44 -2.36
CA LEU A 95 -4.78 0.67 -0.95
C LEU A 95 -5.08 -0.66 -0.23
N GLN A 96 -5.83 -1.56 -0.87
CA GLN A 96 -6.14 -2.88 -0.31
C GLN A 96 -4.90 -3.77 -0.21
N PHE A 97 -4.06 -3.79 -1.25
CA PHE A 97 -2.80 -4.53 -1.24
C PHE A 97 -1.79 -4.00 -0.21
N ALA A 98 -1.64 -2.68 -0.07
CA ALA A 98 -0.78 -2.06 0.93
C ALA A 98 -1.21 -2.40 2.36
N PHE A 99 -2.52 -2.46 2.64
CA PHE A 99 -3.02 -2.95 3.92
C PHE A 99 -2.67 -4.42 4.19
N ILE A 100 -2.89 -5.31 3.21
CA ILE A 100 -2.60 -6.74 3.35
C ILE A 100 -1.09 -6.98 3.53
N ALA A 101 -0.25 -6.30 2.75
CA ALA A 101 1.20 -6.39 2.84
C ALA A 101 1.76 -5.79 4.15
N PHE A 102 1.09 -4.80 4.74
CA PHE A 102 1.39 -4.35 6.09
C PHE A 102 1.01 -5.41 7.13
N VAL A 103 -0.26 -5.82 7.17
CA VAL A 103 -0.82 -6.63 8.27
C VAL A 103 -0.27 -8.06 8.28
N TYR A 104 -0.17 -8.72 7.11
CA TYR A 104 0.41 -10.07 7.01
C TYR A 104 1.92 -10.06 6.78
N GLY A 105 2.44 -9.08 6.03
CA GLY A 105 3.86 -8.98 5.67
C GLY A 105 4.71 -8.18 6.66
N GLN A 106 4.10 -7.60 7.69
CA GLN A 106 4.75 -6.77 8.72
C GLN A 106 5.57 -5.60 8.13
N SER A 107 5.16 -5.12 6.96
CA SER A 107 5.90 -4.16 6.16
C SER A 107 5.54 -2.71 6.51
N LEU A 108 6.48 -1.98 7.12
CA LEU A 108 6.32 -0.56 7.44
C LEU A 108 6.25 0.33 6.19
N ASP A 109 6.89 -0.05 5.08
CA ASP A 109 6.73 0.62 3.78
C ASP A 109 5.29 0.51 3.28
N SER A 110 4.66 -0.65 3.47
CA SER A 110 3.27 -0.92 3.08
C SER A 110 2.29 -0.14 3.96
N TYR A 111 2.58 -0.03 5.27
CA TYR A 111 1.82 0.83 6.19
C TYR A 111 1.94 2.32 5.83
N ALA A 112 3.15 2.78 5.48
CA ALA A 112 3.39 4.15 5.03
C ALA A 112 2.62 4.46 3.75
N GLN A 113 2.58 3.53 2.78
CA GLN A 113 1.80 3.70 1.57
C GLN A 113 0.29 3.66 1.83
N TRP A 114 -0.21 2.73 2.64
CA TRP A 114 -1.63 2.66 3.02
C TRP A 114 -2.08 3.98 3.65
N LYS A 115 -1.30 4.55 4.58
CA LYS A 115 -1.55 5.88 5.13
C LYS A 115 -1.52 6.98 4.07
N ALA A 116 -0.53 6.98 3.18
CA ALA A 116 -0.38 8.04 2.17
C ALA A 116 -1.54 8.03 1.16
N LEU A 117 -1.98 6.85 0.72
CA LEU A 117 -3.16 6.65 -0.12
C LEU A 117 -4.45 7.07 0.60
N LEU A 118 -4.61 6.68 1.87
CA LEU A 118 -5.79 7.03 2.66
C LEU A 118 -5.87 8.55 2.94
N VAL A 119 -4.76 9.19 3.30
CA VAL A 119 -4.67 10.65 3.44
C VAL A 119 -4.96 11.36 2.11
N LEU A 120 -4.43 10.88 0.98
CA LEU A 120 -4.73 11.43 -0.33
C LEU A 120 -6.24 11.40 -0.60
N LEU A 121 -6.87 10.23 -0.46
CA LEU A 121 -8.30 10.03 -0.73
C LEU A 121 -9.19 10.90 0.19
N LEU A 122 -8.91 10.95 1.50
CA LEU A 122 -9.65 11.77 2.47
C LEU A 122 -9.45 13.29 2.29
N ARG A 123 -8.58 13.71 1.37
CA ARG A 123 -8.24 15.11 1.07
C ARG A 123 -8.58 15.53 -0.37
N CYS A 124 -9.35 14.73 -1.11
CA CYS A 124 -9.79 15.04 -2.47
C CYS A 124 -11.27 15.45 -2.47
N GLU A 125 -11.57 16.74 -2.32
CA GLU A 125 -12.95 17.24 -2.20
C GLU A 125 -13.67 17.34 -3.55
N ASP A 126 -13.12 18.09 -4.52
CA ASP A 126 -13.67 18.20 -5.88
C ASP A 126 -13.88 16.82 -6.54
N ALA A 127 -12.89 15.93 -6.47
CA ALA A 127 -12.96 14.60 -7.07
C ALA A 127 -13.92 13.65 -6.34
N LEU A 128 -14.14 13.86 -5.04
CA LEU A 128 -15.18 13.16 -4.26
C LEU A 128 -16.56 13.60 -4.72
N LEU A 129 -16.82 14.91 -4.76
CA LEU A 129 -18.14 15.45 -5.05
C LEU A 129 -18.57 15.24 -6.52
N HIS A 130 -17.67 15.50 -7.47
CA HIS A 130 -18.06 15.68 -8.88
C HIS A 130 -17.69 14.54 -9.84
N ALA A 131 -16.82 13.61 -9.44
CA ALA A 131 -16.28 12.60 -10.37
C ALA A 131 -16.38 11.13 -9.90
N HIS A 132 -16.06 10.82 -8.63
CA HIS A 132 -15.73 9.45 -8.24
C HIS A 132 -16.56 8.85 -7.07
N GLN A 133 -17.72 9.43 -6.71
CA GLN A 133 -18.54 9.01 -5.55
C GLN A 133 -18.72 7.48 -5.43
N ALA A 134 -19.11 6.81 -6.51
CA ALA A 134 -19.37 5.35 -6.51
C ALA A 134 -18.12 4.50 -6.20
N VAL A 135 -16.91 5.03 -6.40
CA VAL A 135 -15.66 4.38 -5.98
C VAL A 135 -15.31 4.77 -4.55
N PHE A 136 -15.58 6.01 -4.13
CA PHE A 136 -15.43 6.42 -2.73
C PHE A 136 -16.33 5.61 -1.77
N VAL A 137 -17.52 5.17 -2.17
CA VAL A 137 -18.32 4.19 -1.42
C VAL A 137 -17.51 2.90 -1.17
N LYS A 138 -16.85 2.36 -2.22
CA LYS A 138 -16.00 1.16 -2.12
C LYS A 138 -14.76 1.40 -1.25
N VAL A 139 -14.16 2.60 -1.30
CA VAL A 139 -13.04 3.01 -0.42
C VAL A 139 -13.50 3.04 1.05
N MET A 140 -14.61 3.72 1.37
CA MET A 140 -15.11 3.80 2.74
C MET A 140 -15.48 2.41 3.29
N HIS A 141 -16.14 1.57 2.49
CA HIS A 141 -16.43 0.19 2.84
C HIS A 141 -15.15 -0.62 3.09
N ALA A 142 -14.15 -0.53 2.20
CA ALA A 142 -12.88 -1.23 2.37
C ALA A 142 -12.13 -0.79 3.64
N VAL A 143 -12.03 0.52 3.88
CA VAL A 143 -11.39 1.08 5.07
C VAL A 143 -12.13 0.67 6.35
N ARG A 144 -13.47 0.63 6.35
CA ARG A 144 -14.24 0.13 7.49
C ARG A 144 -13.94 -1.35 7.75
N ALA A 145 -14.03 -2.22 6.75
CA ALA A 145 -13.77 -3.65 6.90
C ALA A 145 -12.32 -3.95 7.32
N GLN A 146 -11.35 -3.17 6.82
CA GLN A 146 -9.95 -3.22 7.23
C GLN A 146 -9.80 -2.96 8.74
N LEU A 147 -10.37 -1.85 9.22
CA LEU A 147 -10.29 -1.45 10.63
C LEU A 147 -11.14 -2.34 11.56
N GLU A 148 -12.28 -2.85 11.10
CA GLU A 148 -13.10 -3.83 11.82
C GLU A 148 -12.30 -5.11 12.10
N ALA A 149 -11.52 -5.60 11.13
CA ALA A 149 -10.73 -6.80 11.28
C ALA A 149 -9.48 -6.59 12.17
N THR A 150 -8.76 -5.47 12.05
CA THR A 150 -7.54 -5.24 12.84
C THR A 150 -7.78 -4.77 14.27
N LEU A 151 -8.90 -4.10 14.56
CA LEU A 151 -9.25 -3.73 15.93
C LEU A 151 -9.94 -4.88 16.69
N GLY A 152 -10.23 -6.02 16.06
CA GLY A 152 -10.88 -7.17 16.70
C GLY A 152 -12.35 -6.92 17.07
N ALA A 153 -12.92 -7.72 17.98
CA ALA A 153 -14.29 -7.51 18.47
C ALA A 153 -14.33 -6.44 19.58
N PRO A 154 -15.43 -5.65 19.72
CA PRO A 154 -15.59 -4.78 20.89
C PRO A 154 -15.68 -5.64 22.17
N THR A 155 -14.81 -5.35 23.14
CA THR A 155 -14.86 -6.00 24.46
C THR A 155 -16.18 -5.66 25.16
N PRO A 156 -16.93 -6.65 25.68
CA PRO A 156 -18.19 -6.38 26.36
C PRO A 156 -17.93 -5.64 27.67
N ALA A 157 -18.37 -4.38 27.74
CA ALA A 157 -18.28 -3.55 28.93
C ALA A 157 -19.10 -4.17 30.07
N GLY A 158 -18.40 -4.83 31.02
CA GLY A 158 -19.03 -5.60 32.10
C GLY A 158 -18.25 -6.84 32.54
N ALA A 159 -17.21 -7.27 31.82
CA ALA A 159 -16.30 -8.29 32.32
C ALA A 159 -15.58 -7.80 33.60
N PRO A 160 -15.67 -8.51 34.75
CA PRO A 160 -15.02 -8.10 35.98
C PRO A 160 -13.50 -8.26 35.86
N GLY A 161 -12.75 -7.28 36.36
CA GLY A 161 -11.28 -7.28 36.30
C GLY A 161 -10.66 -8.43 37.09
N GLY A 162 -10.12 -9.42 36.40
CA GLY A 162 -9.31 -10.48 37.00
C GLY A 162 -7.96 -9.92 37.46
N GLY A 163 -7.67 -10.03 38.76
CA GLY A 163 -6.31 -9.79 39.28
C GLY A 163 -5.32 -10.77 38.67
N GLY A 164 -4.13 -10.28 38.30
CA GLY A 164 -3.17 -11.04 37.49
C GLY A 164 -2.47 -12.17 38.24
N CYS A 165 -1.90 -13.09 37.47
CA CYS A 165 -0.86 -14.01 37.91
C CYS A 165 0.15 -14.24 36.77
N GLU A 166 1.44 -14.12 37.06
CA GLU A 166 2.52 -14.37 36.09
C GLU A 166 2.94 -15.84 36.14
N GLN A 167 2.67 -16.62 35.07
CA GLN A 167 3.56 -17.70 34.62
C GLN A 167 3.15 -18.36 33.30
N GLY A 168 4.13 -18.47 32.39
CA GLY A 168 4.43 -19.63 31.54
C GLY A 168 3.31 -20.37 30.80
N GLY A 169 3.29 -20.20 29.47
CA GLY A 169 2.60 -21.09 28.53
C GLY A 169 1.34 -20.49 27.91
N GLY A 170 1.31 -20.40 26.57
CA GLY A 170 0.24 -19.72 25.85
C GLY A 170 -1.08 -20.51 25.82
N MET A 171 -2.18 -19.84 26.17
CA MET A 171 -3.55 -20.33 25.95
C MET A 171 -4.44 -19.15 25.52
N LEU A 172 -4.98 -19.21 24.30
CA LEU A 172 -5.66 -18.09 23.63
C LEU A 172 -7.11 -17.88 24.12
N LEU A 173 -7.31 -17.01 25.11
CA LEU A 173 -8.64 -16.49 25.49
C LEU A 173 -8.58 -15.01 25.91
N GLY A 174 -8.33 -14.12 24.94
CA GLY A 174 -8.10 -12.69 25.21
C GLY A 174 -8.39 -11.73 24.04
N GLY A 175 -9.44 -11.97 23.25
CA GLY A 175 -9.97 -10.97 22.29
C GLY A 175 -9.06 -10.53 21.13
N ALA A 176 -7.91 -11.18 20.93
CA ALA A 176 -6.91 -10.82 19.92
C ALA A 176 -7.49 -10.69 18.50
N SER A 177 -6.97 -9.74 17.73
CA SER A 177 -7.27 -9.63 16.30
C SER A 177 -6.85 -10.92 15.57
N PRO A 178 -7.53 -11.34 14.49
CA PRO A 178 -7.06 -12.42 13.60
C PRO A 178 -5.64 -12.22 13.02
N PHE A 179 -5.01 -11.07 13.25
CA PHE A 179 -3.65 -10.74 12.81
C PHE A 179 -2.61 -10.64 13.96
N GLY A 180 -3.00 -10.95 15.21
CA GLY A 180 -2.11 -10.88 16.38
C GLY A 180 -2.29 -9.59 17.20
N GLU A 181 -1.20 -9.10 17.79
CA GLU A 181 -1.18 -7.79 18.46
C GLU A 181 -1.37 -6.67 17.42
N SER A 182 -2.27 -5.73 17.73
CA SER A 182 -2.71 -4.76 16.73
C SER A 182 -1.75 -3.57 16.62
N LEU A 183 -0.71 -3.72 15.79
CA LEU A 183 0.10 -2.60 15.29
C LEU A 183 -0.75 -1.48 14.65
N VAL A 184 -2.00 -1.77 14.25
CA VAL A 184 -2.95 -0.73 13.83
C VAL A 184 -3.44 0.10 15.02
N GLU A 185 -3.71 -0.50 16.17
CA GLU A 185 -4.17 0.19 17.37
C GLU A 185 -3.07 1.05 18.00
N GLU A 186 -1.81 0.61 17.96
CA GLU A 186 -0.65 1.41 18.37
C GLU A 186 -0.35 2.55 17.38
N LEU A 187 -0.37 2.28 16.07
CA LEU A 187 0.10 3.24 15.06
C LEU A 187 -1.01 4.16 14.48
N LEU A 188 -2.27 4.00 14.85
CA LEU A 188 -3.35 4.93 14.47
C LEU A 188 -3.40 6.23 15.30
N PRO A 189 -3.30 6.22 16.64
CA PRO A 189 -3.38 7.42 17.48
C PRO A 189 -2.46 8.56 17.07
N ASP A 190 -1.18 8.26 16.80
CA ASP A 190 -0.17 9.25 16.37
C ASP A 190 -0.26 9.64 14.89
N SER A 191 -1.26 9.14 14.17
CA SER A 191 -1.43 9.42 12.74
C SER A 191 -2.33 10.63 12.48
N PHE A 192 -1.97 11.44 11.48
CA PHE A 192 -2.81 12.53 10.95
C PHE A 192 -4.16 12.04 10.37
N LEU A 193 -4.44 10.74 10.37
CA LEU A 193 -5.72 10.17 9.93
C LEU A 193 -6.88 10.69 10.76
N ARG A 194 -6.75 10.92 12.08
CA ARG A 194 -7.84 11.54 12.85
C ARG A 194 -8.24 12.90 12.25
N ARG A 195 -7.28 13.78 11.95
CA ARG A 195 -7.58 15.08 11.30
C ARG A 195 -8.10 14.91 9.87
N SER A 196 -7.62 13.92 9.13
CA SER A 196 -8.05 13.67 7.74
C SER A 196 -9.49 13.14 7.67
N PHE A 197 -9.86 12.18 8.52
CA PHE A 197 -11.24 11.72 8.67
C PHE A 197 -12.17 12.83 9.19
N GLY A 198 -11.71 13.63 10.16
CA GLY A 198 -12.48 14.77 10.66
C GLY A 198 -12.86 15.76 9.56
N TYR A 199 -11.90 16.13 8.70
CA TYR A 199 -12.17 16.95 7.52
C TYR A 199 -13.13 16.27 6.54
N PHE A 200 -12.85 15.01 6.16
CA PHE A 200 -13.68 14.27 5.21
C PHE A 200 -15.15 14.16 5.68
N PHE A 201 -15.38 13.89 6.96
CA PHE A 201 -16.73 13.86 7.54
C PHE A 201 -17.39 15.25 7.58
N ASN A 202 -16.61 16.34 7.69
CA ASN A 202 -17.13 17.70 7.60
C ASN A 202 -17.54 18.06 6.16
N THR A 203 -16.64 17.85 5.19
CA THR A 203 -16.90 18.01 3.75
C THR A 203 -18.18 17.29 3.30
N LEU A 204 -18.42 16.07 3.77
CA LEU A 204 -19.66 15.32 3.48
C LEU A 204 -20.92 16.00 4.06
N VAL A 205 -20.85 16.55 5.28
CA VAL A 205 -21.98 17.25 5.92
C VAL A 205 -22.25 18.59 5.25
N GLU A 206 -21.20 19.38 5.01
CA GLU A 206 -21.28 20.70 4.36
C GLU A 206 -21.85 20.61 2.93
N ASN A 207 -21.40 19.62 2.16
CA ASN A 207 -21.85 19.40 0.78
C ASN A 207 -23.02 18.41 0.66
N GLY A 208 -23.74 18.13 1.76
CA GLY A 208 -24.72 17.04 1.84
C GLY A 208 -25.73 16.90 0.69
N PRO A 209 -26.31 17.99 0.12
CA PRO A 209 -27.21 17.90 -1.04
C PRO A 209 -26.58 17.31 -2.32
N GLN A 210 -25.24 17.29 -2.40
CA GLN A 210 -24.47 16.78 -3.54
C GLN A 210 -23.98 15.33 -3.33
N VAL A 211 -24.07 14.80 -2.10
CA VAL A 211 -23.46 13.54 -1.67
C VAL A 211 -24.47 12.39 -1.74
N GLY A 212 -24.16 11.33 -2.49
CA GLY A 212 -25.01 10.15 -2.60
C GLY A 212 -25.25 9.42 -1.27
N ALA A 213 -26.48 8.94 -1.06
CA ALA A 213 -26.91 8.33 0.21
C ALA A 213 -26.09 7.11 0.64
N ASP A 214 -25.60 6.29 -0.31
CA ASP A 214 -24.69 5.17 -0.01
C ASP A 214 -23.36 5.65 0.60
N LEU A 215 -22.80 6.74 0.09
CA LEU A 215 -21.54 7.31 0.58
C LEU A 215 -21.72 7.85 2.01
N PHE A 216 -22.84 8.52 2.28
CA PHE A 216 -23.23 8.90 3.64
C PHE A 216 -23.39 7.69 4.57
N ARG A 217 -24.01 6.60 4.13
CA ARG A 217 -24.20 5.39 4.95
C ARG A 217 -22.86 4.73 5.31
N GLU A 218 -22.00 4.48 4.32
CA GLU A 218 -20.70 3.85 4.57
C GLU A 218 -19.78 4.75 5.41
N ALA A 219 -19.76 6.07 5.15
CA ALA A 219 -19.00 7.03 5.94
C ALA A 219 -19.54 7.17 7.38
N GLY A 220 -20.86 7.14 7.58
CA GLY A 220 -21.50 7.18 8.90
C GLY A 220 -21.23 5.91 9.73
N ALA A 221 -21.22 4.74 9.08
CA ALA A 221 -20.79 3.48 9.69
C ALA A 221 -19.30 3.54 10.09
N LEU A 222 -18.42 4.07 9.23
CA LEU A 222 -17.01 4.26 9.53
C LEU A 222 -16.77 5.29 10.65
N LYS A 223 -17.47 6.44 10.66
CA LYS A 223 -17.46 7.42 11.76
C LYS A 223 -17.87 6.78 13.09
N THR A 224 -18.88 5.90 13.04
CA THR A 224 -19.35 5.14 14.21
C THR A 224 -18.29 4.15 14.70
N LEU A 225 -17.64 3.40 13.80
CA LEU A 225 -16.54 2.50 14.14
C LEU A 225 -15.38 3.26 14.82
N LEU A 226 -14.88 4.33 14.21
CA LEU A 226 -13.76 5.12 14.72
C LEU A 226 -14.06 5.68 16.11
N ARG A 227 -15.29 6.17 16.34
CA ARG A 227 -15.74 6.62 17.67
C ARG A 227 -15.79 5.47 18.68
N THR A 228 -16.41 4.34 18.35
CA THR A 228 -16.64 3.23 19.28
C THR A 228 -15.37 2.43 19.59
N ARG A 229 -14.39 2.40 18.67
CA ARG A 229 -13.17 1.58 18.81
C ARG A 229 -11.92 2.37 19.21
N LEU A 230 -11.78 3.62 18.77
CA LEU A 230 -10.60 4.47 19.05
C LEU A 230 -10.93 5.69 19.92
N GLY A 231 -12.18 5.84 20.36
CA GLY A 231 -12.66 7.05 21.05
C GLY A 231 -12.66 8.30 20.17
N TRP A 232 -12.50 8.17 18.85
CA TRP A 232 -12.32 9.30 17.94
C TRP A 232 -13.62 10.10 17.76
N GLN A 233 -13.74 11.16 18.55
CA GLN A 233 -14.78 12.17 18.47
C GLN A 233 -14.47 13.22 17.39
N TYR A 234 -15.53 13.69 16.74
CA TYR A 234 -15.57 14.56 15.56
C TYR A 234 -16.81 15.47 15.63
N ASP A 235 -16.94 16.13 16.77
CA ASP A 235 -18.02 17.05 17.07
C ASP A 235 -17.64 18.45 16.55
N ILE A 236 -18.62 19.19 16.03
CA ILE A 236 -18.39 20.42 15.26
C ILE A 236 -18.39 21.62 16.21
N ASP A 237 -17.56 21.55 17.25
CA ASP A 237 -17.40 22.59 18.25
C ASP A 237 -15.98 23.18 18.20
N VAL A 238 -15.90 24.40 17.68
CA VAL A 238 -14.77 25.34 17.73
C VAL A 238 -13.44 24.85 17.10
N ILE A 239 -13.30 25.06 15.80
CA ILE A 239 -12.03 25.49 15.19
C ILE A 239 -12.27 26.83 14.49
N CYS A 240 -12.23 27.90 15.30
CA CYS A 240 -12.09 29.29 14.90
C CYS A 240 -10.86 29.87 15.63
#